data_AF-A0A953NX44-F1
#
_entry.id   AF-A0A953NX44-F1
#
_cell.length_a   1.000
_cell.length_b   1.000
_cell.length_c   1.000
_cell.angle_alpha   90.00
_cell.angle_beta   90.00
_cell.angle_gamma   90.00
#
_symmetry.space_group_name_H-M   'P 1'
#
loop_
_entity.id
_entity.type
_entity.pdbx_description
1 polymer ?
#
loop_
_entity_poly.entity_id
_entity_poly.type
_entity_poly.pdbx_seq_one_letter_code
_entity_poly.pdbx_strand_id
1 'polypeptide(L)'
;MRGIDKQQGVVFSYITPEQRVPSNHPLRRIRTLVDTALAEVSLHFDTLYARRGRRSIPPEKLIRALLLQVLYSIRSERQLMEQVDFNVLFRWFVGLNLDDAIWDATVYTKNQNRLMKGEVSQRGESGRR
;
A
#
# COMPACT_ATOMS: atom_id res chain seq x y z
N MET A 1 -14.90 24.57 30.51
CA MET A 1 -16.07 24.63 29.61
C MET A 1 -16.13 23.34 28.82
N ARG A 2 -17.26 22.64 28.81
CA ARG A 2 -17.44 21.40 28.03
C ARG A 2 -17.76 21.78 26.58
N GLY A 3 -16.96 21.30 25.63
CA GLY A 3 -17.16 21.53 24.20
C GLY A 3 -18.48 20.92 23.70
N ILE A 4 -19.02 21.48 22.63
CA ILE A 4 -20.28 21.01 22.02
C ILE A 4 -19.98 19.69 21.27
N ASP A 5 -20.61 18.60 21.68
CA ASP A 5 -20.58 17.31 20.98
C ASP A 5 -21.50 17.36 19.76
N LYS A 6 -21.01 17.94 18.66
CA LYS A 6 -21.70 17.91 17.37
C LYS A 6 -21.30 16.64 16.63
N GLN A 7 -22.17 15.64 16.63
CA GLN A 7 -22.05 14.52 15.71
C GLN A 7 -22.34 15.00 14.29
N GLN A 8 -21.29 15.25 13.51
CA GLN A 8 -21.39 15.72 12.13
C GLN A 8 -21.29 14.56 11.15
N GLY A 9 -22.40 14.26 10.46
CA GLY A 9 -22.38 13.55 9.19
C GLY A 9 -22.16 14.55 8.05
N VAL A 10 -20.90 14.90 7.78
CA VAL A 10 -20.60 15.77 6.62
C VAL A 10 -20.74 14.92 5.36
N VAL A 11 -21.69 15.28 4.48
CA VAL A 11 -22.02 14.52 3.27
C VAL A 11 -20.89 14.57 2.22
N PHE A 12 -20.01 15.58 2.27
CA PHE A 12 -18.81 15.70 1.45
C PHE A 12 -17.66 16.36 2.23
N SER A 13 -16.52 15.66 2.39
CA SER A 13 -15.29 16.19 2.99
C SER A 13 -14.22 16.32 1.91
N TYR A 14 -13.75 17.54 1.63
CA TYR A 14 -12.68 17.82 0.66
C TYR A 14 -11.27 17.56 1.21
N ILE A 15 -11.15 16.96 2.40
CA ILE A 15 -9.87 16.73 3.06
C ILE A 15 -9.22 15.46 2.50
N THR A 16 -8.05 15.63 1.89
CA THR A 16 -7.26 14.51 1.35
C THR A 16 -6.55 13.73 2.47
N PRO A 17 -6.19 12.45 2.25
CA PRO A 17 -5.35 11.71 3.20
C PRO A 17 -4.05 12.44 3.53
N GLU A 18 -3.47 13.14 2.54
CA GLU A 18 -2.26 13.95 2.68
C GLU A 18 -2.39 15.02 3.77
N GLN A 19 -3.52 15.72 3.81
CA GLN A 19 -3.79 16.75 4.81
C GLN A 19 -4.09 16.17 6.19
N ARG A 20 -4.52 14.91 6.28
CA ARG A 20 -4.84 14.24 7.55
C ARG A 20 -3.60 13.70 8.27
N VAL A 21 -2.55 13.34 7.53
CA VAL A 21 -1.33 12.78 8.11
C VAL A 21 -0.41 13.92 8.58
N PRO A 22 -0.06 14.00 9.88
CA PRO A 22 0.80 15.05 10.41
C PRO A 22 2.13 15.13 9.66
N SER A 23 2.63 16.35 9.43
CA SER A 23 3.89 16.60 8.71
C SER A 23 5.12 15.99 9.40
N ASN A 24 5.07 15.84 10.72
CA ASN A 24 6.12 15.24 11.54
C ASN A 24 5.96 13.72 11.73
N HIS A 25 4.99 13.08 11.08
CA HIS A 25 4.76 11.64 11.25
C HIS A 25 5.91 10.81 10.63
N PRO A 26 6.50 9.82 11.35
CA PRO A 26 7.67 9.06 10.88
C PRO A 26 7.48 8.38 9.52
N LEU A 27 6.27 7.89 9.22
CA LEU A 27 5.97 7.28 7.92
C LEU A 27 6.15 8.23 6.72
N ARG A 28 6.19 9.57 6.90
CA ARG A 28 6.50 10.51 5.81
C ARG A 28 7.90 10.34 5.27
N ARG A 29 8.87 10.20 6.17
CA ARG A 29 10.26 9.95 5.78
C ARG A 29 10.38 8.58 5.10
N ILE A 30 9.77 7.56 5.68
CA ILE A 30 9.78 6.20 5.12
C ILE A 30 9.13 6.19 3.74
N ARG A 31 7.96 6.81 3.59
CA ARG A 31 7.25 6.89 2.31
C ARG A 31 8.10 7.54 1.22
N THR A 32 8.80 8.63 1.54
CA THR A 32 9.68 9.30 0.58
C THR A 32 10.80 8.38 0.09
N LEU A 33 11.44 7.65 1.00
CA LEU A 33 12.50 6.68 0.66
C LEU A 33 11.94 5.53 -0.20
N VAL A 34 10.79 5.00 0.18
CA VAL A 34 10.12 3.91 -0.53
C VAL A 34 9.67 4.36 -1.93
N ASP A 35 9.06 5.55 -2.05
CA ASP A 35 8.62 6.10 -3.34
C ASP A 35 9.83 6.32 -4.27
N THR A 36 10.97 6.78 -3.74
CA THR A 36 12.21 6.93 -4.51
C THR A 36 12.73 5.58 -4.99
N ALA A 37 12.85 4.60 -4.10
CA ALA A 37 13.30 3.26 -4.45
C ALA A 37 12.37 2.57 -5.46
N LEU A 38 11.06 2.73 -5.30
CA LEU A 38 10.05 2.19 -6.22
C LEU A 38 10.13 2.83 -7.60
N ALA A 39 10.45 4.12 -7.69
CA ALA A 39 10.62 4.81 -8.98
C ALA A 39 11.79 4.22 -9.78
N GLU A 40 12.89 3.85 -9.12
CA GLU A 40 14.06 3.23 -9.77
C GLU A 40 13.75 1.85 -10.37
N VAL A 41 12.85 1.09 -9.74
CA VAL A 41 12.48 -0.26 -10.19
C VAL A 41 11.18 -0.32 -11.00
N SER A 42 10.48 0.81 -11.17
CA SER A 42 9.17 0.85 -11.82
C SER A 42 9.20 0.34 -13.26
N LEU A 43 10.24 0.70 -14.02
CA LEU A 43 10.44 0.20 -15.39
C LEU A 43 10.62 -1.32 -15.45
N HIS A 44 11.21 -1.93 -14.42
CA HIS A 44 11.35 -3.37 -14.32
C HIS A 44 10.01 -4.04 -14.06
N PHE A 45 9.18 -3.43 -13.19
CA PHE A 45 7.82 -3.90 -12.95
C PHE A 45 6.95 -3.86 -14.20
N ASP A 46 7.08 -2.84 -15.05
CA ASP A 46 6.36 -2.79 -16.32
C ASP A 46 6.63 -4.03 -17.18
N THR A 47 7.87 -4.51 -17.26
CA THR A 47 8.20 -5.71 -18.05
C THR A 47 7.67 -7.01 -17.45
N LEU A 48 7.58 -7.10 -16.12
CA LEU A 48 7.14 -8.31 -15.40
C LEU A 48 5.63 -8.40 -15.23
N TYR A 49 4.97 -7.25 -15.14
CA TYR A 49 3.53 -7.15 -14.88
C TYR A 49 2.73 -6.79 -16.13
N ALA A 50 3.36 -6.38 -17.24
CA ALA A 50 2.69 -6.24 -18.53
C ALA A 50 2.76 -7.54 -19.35
N ARG A 51 1.64 -8.27 -19.41
CA ARG A 51 1.23 -9.17 -20.51
C ARG A 51 -0.09 -9.88 -20.14
N ARG A 52 -1.24 -9.28 -20.52
CA ARG A 52 -2.61 -9.87 -20.49
C ARG A 52 -3.09 -10.45 -19.14
N GLY A 53 -3.99 -9.73 -18.47
CA GLY A 53 -4.80 -10.28 -17.37
C GLY A 53 -5.59 -9.20 -16.61
N ARG A 54 -6.62 -9.62 -15.83
CA ARG A 54 -7.48 -8.78 -14.97
C ARG A 54 -6.66 -7.73 -14.19
N ARG A 55 -7.26 -6.57 -13.90
CA ARG A 55 -6.69 -5.50 -13.03
C ARG A 55 -6.07 -6.14 -11.77
N SER A 56 -4.75 -6.23 -11.75
CA SER A 56 -3.99 -6.76 -10.61
C SER A 56 -3.56 -5.60 -9.71
N ILE A 57 -3.24 -5.88 -8.44
CA ILE A 57 -2.77 -4.83 -7.52
C ILE A 57 -1.40 -4.35 -8.02
N PRO A 58 -1.18 -3.03 -8.20
CA PRO A 58 0.13 -2.51 -8.59
C PRO A 58 1.23 -2.96 -7.61
N PRO A 59 2.41 -3.40 -8.10
CA PRO A 59 3.49 -3.86 -7.25
C PRO A 59 3.94 -2.81 -6.23
N GLU A 60 3.91 -1.53 -6.58
CA GLU A 60 4.23 -0.42 -5.68
C GLU A 60 3.29 -0.38 -4.47
N LYS A 61 1.99 -0.61 -4.69
CA LYS A 61 0.98 -0.62 -3.62
C LYS A 61 1.12 -1.87 -2.75
N LEU A 62 1.46 -3.01 -3.35
CA LEU A 62 1.75 -4.25 -2.61
C LEU A 62 2.96 -4.08 -1.69
N ILE A 63 4.06 -3.54 -2.20
CA ILE A 63 5.28 -3.33 -1.41
C ILE A 63 5.03 -2.38 -0.24
N ARG A 64 4.30 -1.29 -0.45
CA ARG A 64 3.91 -0.40 0.65
C ARG A 64 3.04 -1.09 1.70
N ALA A 65 2.09 -1.92 1.29
CA ALA A 65 1.27 -2.70 2.22
C ALA A 65 2.10 -3.73 3.00
N LEU A 66 3.06 -4.40 2.36
CA LEU A 66 4.00 -5.31 3.03
C LEU A 66 4.85 -4.58 4.07
N LEU A 67 5.33 -3.38 3.75
CA LEU A 67 6.06 -2.56 4.71
C LEU A 67 5.21 -2.21 5.93
N LEU A 68 3.92 -1.91 5.76
CA LEU A 68 3.02 -1.71 6.90
C LEU A 68 2.91 -2.98 7.76
N GLN A 69 2.83 -4.17 7.15
CA GLN A 69 2.82 -5.42 7.93
C GLN A 69 4.07 -5.57 8.79
N VAL A 70 5.25 -5.27 8.25
CA VAL A 70 6.52 -5.35 8.99
C VAL A 70 6.60 -4.26 10.06
N LEU A 71 6.38 -3.00 9.70
CA LEU A 71 6.53 -1.85 10.59
C LEU A 71 5.56 -1.87 11.78
N TYR A 72 4.35 -2.37 11.56
CA TYR A 72 3.31 -2.44 12.60
C TYR A 72 3.07 -3.86 13.11
N SER A 73 3.90 -4.83 12.73
CA SER A 73 3.79 -6.24 13.14
C SER A 73 2.38 -6.84 12.92
N ILE A 74 1.72 -6.46 11.81
CA ILE A 74 0.38 -6.95 11.46
C ILE A 74 0.49 -8.40 11.03
N ARG A 75 -0.22 -9.30 11.73
CA ARG A 75 0.02 -10.74 11.66
C ARG A 75 -0.71 -11.47 10.54
N SER A 76 -1.67 -10.82 9.88
CA SER A 76 -2.40 -11.43 8.76
C SER A 76 -2.74 -10.45 7.66
N GLU A 77 -2.88 -10.95 6.44
CA GLU A 77 -3.29 -10.19 5.27
C GLU A 77 -4.73 -9.70 5.41
N ARG A 78 -5.61 -10.49 6.04
CA ARG A 78 -6.96 -10.03 6.38
C ARG A 78 -6.94 -8.82 7.29
N GLN A 79 -6.19 -8.89 8.40
CA GLN A 79 -6.05 -7.77 9.32
C GLN A 79 -5.39 -6.56 8.63
N LEU A 80 -4.44 -6.79 7.72
CA LEU A 80 -3.86 -5.71 6.93
C LEU A 80 -4.91 -5.03 6.05
N MET A 81 -5.71 -5.79 5.31
CA MET A 81 -6.76 -5.21 4.46
C MET A 81 -7.79 -4.46 5.28
N GLU A 82 -8.22 -5.00 6.43
CA GLU A 82 -9.10 -4.30 7.35
C GLU A 82 -8.47 -2.98 7.82
N GLN A 83 -7.23 -3.01 8.31
CA GLN A 83 -6.53 -1.80 8.77
C GLN A 83 -6.36 -0.76 7.66
N VAL A 84 -6.00 -1.19 6.44
CA VAL A 84 -5.91 -0.27 5.30
C VAL A 84 -7.30 0.26 4.94
N ASP A 85 -8.38 -0.48 5.14
CA ASP A 85 -9.71 -0.01 4.80
C ASP A 85 -10.13 1.22 5.64
N PHE A 86 -9.99 1.14 6.96
CA PHE A 86 -10.45 2.21 7.86
C PHE A 86 -9.38 3.21 8.32
N ASN A 87 -8.08 2.86 8.23
CA ASN A 87 -7.02 3.72 8.76
C ASN A 87 -6.50 4.68 7.67
N VAL A 88 -6.87 5.96 7.79
CA VAL A 88 -6.45 7.03 6.88
C VAL A 88 -4.93 7.10 6.70
N LEU A 89 -4.15 6.87 7.76
CA LEU A 89 -2.69 6.86 7.69
C LEU A 89 -2.18 5.73 6.80
N PHE A 90 -2.79 4.55 6.89
CA PHE A 90 -2.37 3.38 6.11
C PHE A 90 -2.80 3.52 4.65
N ARG A 91 -4.03 4.01 4.39
CA ARG A 91 -4.47 4.40 3.04
C ARG A 91 -3.52 5.37 2.40
N TRP A 92 -3.21 6.44 3.13
CA TRP A 92 -2.25 7.44 2.70
C TRP A 92 -0.91 6.79 2.34
N PHE A 93 -0.32 6.01 3.24
CA PHE A 93 0.98 5.37 3.02
C PHE A 93 0.99 4.44 1.80
N VAL A 94 -0.07 3.64 1.63
CA VAL A 94 -0.23 2.73 0.49
C VAL A 94 -0.50 3.48 -0.83
N GLY A 95 -0.93 4.74 -0.76
CA GLY A 95 -1.29 5.54 -1.94
C GLY A 95 -2.72 5.27 -2.42
N LEU A 96 -3.65 5.09 -1.48
CA LEU A 96 -5.09 5.02 -1.71
C LEU A 96 -5.76 6.33 -1.28
N ASN A 97 -6.75 6.76 -2.05
CA ASN A 97 -7.70 7.79 -1.63
C ASN A 97 -8.66 7.21 -0.58
N LEU A 98 -9.44 8.06 0.09
CA LEU A 98 -10.39 7.61 1.11
C LEU A 98 -11.53 6.76 0.54
N ASP A 99 -11.90 7.01 -0.72
CA ASP A 99 -13.01 6.40 -1.45
C ASP A 99 -12.60 5.21 -2.33
N ASP A 100 -11.30 4.96 -2.52
CA ASP A 100 -10.83 3.80 -3.26
C ASP A 100 -11.33 2.50 -2.59
N ALA A 101 -11.79 1.52 -3.38
CA ALA A 101 -12.12 0.21 -2.80
C ALA A 101 -10.85 -0.51 -2.33
N ILE A 102 -10.89 -1.10 -1.13
CA ILE A 102 -9.80 -1.96 -0.66
C ILE A 102 -9.83 -3.31 -1.40
N TRP A 103 -8.67 -3.97 -1.48
CA TRP A 103 -8.57 -5.28 -2.09
C TRP A 103 -9.05 -6.37 -1.14
N ASP A 104 -9.66 -7.42 -1.70
CA ASP A 104 -9.91 -8.64 -0.95
C ASP A 104 -8.60 -9.29 -0.51
N ALA A 105 -8.57 -9.82 0.72
CA ALA A 105 -7.37 -10.42 1.30
C ALA A 105 -6.82 -11.58 0.45
N THR A 106 -7.69 -12.38 -0.18
CA THR A 106 -7.27 -13.48 -1.06
C THR A 106 -6.61 -12.95 -2.33
N VAL A 107 -7.13 -11.84 -2.87
CA VAL A 107 -6.51 -11.15 -4.02
C VAL A 107 -5.14 -10.62 -3.62
N TYR A 108 -5.02 -9.99 -2.44
CA TYR A 108 -3.74 -9.53 -1.91
C TYR A 108 -2.73 -10.66 -1.78
N THR A 109 -3.07 -11.74 -1.06
CA THR A 109 -2.18 -12.90 -0.85
C THR A 109 -1.71 -13.52 -2.18
N LYS A 110 -2.59 -13.64 -3.18
CA LYS A 110 -2.21 -14.15 -4.51
C LYS A 110 -1.21 -13.24 -5.21
N ASN A 111 -1.40 -11.92 -5.13
CA ASN A 111 -0.49 -10.96 -5.77
C ASN A 111 0.86 -10.87 -5.03
N GLN A 112 0.85 -10.92 -3.70
CA GLN A 112 2.07 -11.01 -2.88
C GLN A 112 2.88 -12.27 -3.22
N ASN A 113 2.24 -13.44 -3.27
CA ASN A 113 2.91 -14.68 -3.62
C ASN A 113 3.48 -14.64 -5.05
N ARG A 114 2.80 -13.97 -5.98
CA ARG A 114 3.32 -13.77 -7.35
C ARG A 114 4.55 -12.87 -7.36
N LEU A 115 4.53 -11.77 -6.61
CA LEU A 115 5.67 -10.87 -6.47
C LEU A 115 6.90 -11.62 -5.95
N MET A 116 6.76 -12.35 -4.84
CA MET A 116 7.85 -13.11 -4.23
C MET A 116 8.40 -14.21 -5.16
N LYS A 117 7.53 -14.93 -5.88
CA LYS A 117 7.96 -15.94 -6.85
C LYS A 117 8.67 -15.34 -8.07
N GLY A 118 8.20 -14.19 -8.56
CA GLY A 118 8.83 -13.46 -9.66
C GLY A 118 10.26 -13.01 -9.32
N GLU A 119 10.47 -12.51 -8.11
CA GLU A 119 11.81 -12.14 -7.63
C GLU A 119 12.77 -13.35 -7.52
N VAL A 120 12.27 -14.48 -7.00
CA VAL A 120 13.08 -15.71 -6.85
C VAL A 120 13.52 -16.27 -8.20
N SER A 121 12.65 -16.23 -9.21
CA SER A 121 12.98 -16.71 -10.56
C SER A 121 14.10 -15.90 -11.23
N GLN A 122 14.18 -14.59 -10.98
CA GLN A 122 15.22 -13.73 -11.55
C GLN A 122 16.59 -13.90 -10.88
N ARG A 123 16.62 -14.14 -9.56
CA ARG A 123 17.88 -14.46 -8.85
C ARG A 123 18.47 -15.81 -9.27
N GLY A 124 17.63 -16.78 -9.62
CA GLY A 124 18.07 -18.11 -10.08
C GLY A 124 18.79 -18.08 -11.45
N GLU A 125 18.50 -17.09 -12.30
CA GLU A 125 19.13 -16.96 -13.62
C GLU A 125 20.42 -16.14 -13.58
N SER A 126 20.57 -15.23 -12.61
CA SER A 126 21.79 -14.41 -12.46
C SER A 126 22.95 -15.14 -11.75
N GLY A 127 22.71 -16.30 -11.13
CA GLY A 127 23.73 -17.13 -10.47
C GLY A 127 24.26 -18.30 -11.31
N ARG A 128 23.92 -18.35 -12.61
CA ARG A 128 24.32 -19.41 -13.56
C ARG A 128 25.19 -18.91 -14.72
N ARG A 129 25.85 -17.76 -14.56
CA ARG A 129 26.86 -17.27 -15.50
C ARG A 129 28.19 -17.06 -14.79
#